data_AF-A0A419T7L7-F1
#
_entry.id   AF-A0A419T7L7-F1
#
_cell.length_a   1.000
_cell.length_b   1.000
_cell.length_c   1.000
_cell.angle_alpha   90.00
_cell.angle_beta   90.00
_cell.angle_gamma   90.00
#
_symmetry.space_group_name_H-M   'P 1'
#
loop_
_entity.id
_entity.type
_entity.pdbx_description
1 polymer ?
#
loop_
_entity_poly.entity_id
_entity_poly.type
_entity_poly.pdbx_seq_one_letter_code
_entity_poly.pdbx_strand_id
1 'polypeptide(L)'
;MKKWFVFIFVLIISLSGCQQEISLNKKLSEKVKIVEEKDYLFSKLEVTYEDYKEATKDIISDSCSYIENKLIYGYTDNGKKIEVRGIDLKGLSKEEFKKHKQKWNELVKKFNLKLDDDKVTIRISGSYDANVNDKDYKYVYSQQIRESNDKENSVYIINKRYTFEKQDDSWKIINIDSYISSYSDKLKESGLSKNELISKMKYGTHNNKAVEYILSFALKE
;
A
#
# COMPACT_ATOMS: atom_id res chain seq x y z
N MET A 1 -9.34 -6.76 -71.01
CA MET A 1 -9.96 -5.69 -70.17
C MET A 1 -9.99 -6.21 -68.74
N LYS A 2 -9.06 -5.78 -67.89
CA LYS A 2 -9.18 -4.71 -66.87
C LYS A 2 -10.10 -5.07 -65.69
N LYS A 3 -9.49 -5.68 -64.66
CA LYS A 3 -9.62 -5.53 -63.18
C LYS A 3 -11.06 -5.48 -62.58
N TRP A 4 -11.12 -5.31 -61.25
CA TRP A 4 -12.27 -5.17 -60.35
C TRP A 4 -12.74 -6.49 -59.71
N PHE A 5 -12.81 -6.65 -58.39
CA PHE A 5 -12.46 -5.78 -57.26
C PHE A 5 -12.23 -6.66 -56.02
N VAL A 6 -11.25 -6.26 -55.22
CA VAL A 6 -10.87 -6.84 -53.92
C VAL A 6 -12.00 -6.63 -52.91
N PHE A 7 -12.43 -7.68 -52.20
CA PHE A 7 -13.32 -7.55 -51.04
C PHE A 7 -12.59 -7.97 -49.75
N ILE A 8 -11.97 -6.96 -49.13
CA ILE A 8 -11.91 -6.63 -47.70
C ILE A 8 -11.84 -7.81 -46.72
N PHE A 9 -10.62 -8.08 -46.24
CA PHE A 9 -10.34 -8.82 -45.00
C PHE A 9 -9.82 -7.81 -43.96
N VAL A 10 -10.71 -7.06 -43.32
CA VAL A 10 -10.37 -6.14 -42.23
C VAL A 10 -11.47 -6.22 -41.19
N LEU A 11 -11.24 -6.92 -40.07
CA LEU A 11 -11.80 -6.64 -38.72
C LEU A 11 -11.56 -7.79 -37.72
N ILE A 12 -10.29 -8.11 -37.39
CA ILE A 12 -9.97 -8.83 -36.13
C ILE A 12 -8.60 -8.36 -35.61
N ILE A 13 -8.48 -7.11 -35.12
CA ILE A 13 -7.29 -6.69 -34.34
C ILE A 13 -7.67 -5.72 -33.20
N SER A 14 -8.70 -6.04 -32.41
CA SER A 14 -9.02 -5.23 -31.22
C SER A 14 -9.28 -6.02 -29.93
N LEU A 15 -9.19 -7.36 -29.94
CA LEU A 15 -9.44 -8.18 -28.75
C LEU A 15 -8.18 -8.49 -27.92
N SER A 16 -6.98 -8.33 -28.47
CA SER A 16 -5.73 -8.67 -27.77
C SER A 16 -5.29 -7.61 -26.75
N GLY A 17 -5.64 -6.34 -26.98
CA GLY A 17 -5.24 -5.23 -26.11
C GLY A 17 -5.92 -5.27 -24.73
N CYS A 18 -7.24 -5.46 -24.70
CA CYS A 18 -7.98 -5.50 -23.44
C CYS A 18 -7.61 -6.72 -22.58
N GLN A 19 -7.34 -7.88 -23.18
CA GLN A 19 -6.99 -9.08 -22.41
C GLN A 19 -5.59 -8.98 -21.79
N GLN A 20 -4.64 -8.36 -22.49
CA GLN A 20 -3.29 -8.13 -21.97
C GLN A 20 -3.28 -7.09 -20.85
N GLU A 21 -4.06 -6.01 -20.98
CA GLU A 21 -4.19 -4.96 -19.97
C GLU A 21 -4.85 -5.48 -18.67
N ILE A 22 -5.95 -6.25 -18.77
CA ILE A 22 -6.58 -6.91 -17.62
C ILE A 22 -5.57 -7.83 -16.91
N SER A 23 -4.74 -8.54 -17.68
CA SER A 23 -3.71 -9.42 -17.12
C SER A 23 -2.61 -8.65 -16.37
N LEU A 24 -2.23 -7.46 -16.85
CA LEU A 24 -1.22 -6.63 -16.20
C LEU A 24 -1.79 -5.99 -14.92
N ASN A 25 -3.00 -5.42 -15.00
CA ASN A 25 -3.68 -4.81 -13.86
C ASN A 25 -3.73 -5.79 -12.69
N LYS A 26 -4.25 -6.99 -12.91
CA LYS A 26 -4.32 -8.03 -11.87
C LYS A 26 -2.93 -8.39 -11.32
N LYS A 27 -1.93 -8.57 -12.17
CA LYS A 27 -0.56 -8.89 -11.75
C LYS A 27 0.05 -7.83 -10.83
N LEU A 28 -0.11 -6.54 -11.18
CA LEU A 28 0.43 -5.45 -10.36
C LEU A 28 -0.34 -5.27 -9.05
N SER A 29 -1.66 -5.41 -9.06
CA SER A 29 -2.47 -5.36 -7.84
C SER A 29 -2.13 -6.49 -6.86
N GLU A 30 -1.89 -7.71 -7.35
CA GLU A 30 -1.45 -8.84 -6.50
C GLU A 30 -0.06 -8.61 -5.90
N LYS A 31 0.87 -7.99 -6.64
CA LYS A 31 2.16 -7.56 -6.08
C LYS A 31 1.96 -6.57 -4.93
N VAL A 32 1.08 -5.57 -5.10
CA VAL A 32 0.76 -4.61 -4.04
C VAL A 32 0.10 -5.30 -2.84
N LYS A 33 -0.78 -6.29 -3.05
CA LYS A 33 -1.40 -7.08 -1.99
C LYS A 33 -0.33 -7.73 -1.10
N ILE A 34 0.64 -8.40 -1.70
CA ILE A 34 1.75 -9.03 -0.97
C ILE A 34 2.50 -7.99 -0.14
N VAL A 35 2.82 -6.83 -0.71
CA VAL A 35 3.49 -5.75 0.03
C VAL A 35 2.65 -5.27 1.21
N GLU A 36 1.34 -5.06 1.05
CA GLU A 36 0.45 -4.62 2.12
C GLU A 36 0.32 -5.65 3.25
N GLU A 37 0.23 -6.94 2.93
CA GLU A 37 0.20 -8.03 3.91
C GLU A 37 1.51 -8.08 4.71
N LYS A 38 2.66 -7.99 4.04
CA LYS A 38 3.97 -8.00 4.69
C LYS A 38 4.22 -6.72 5.49
N ASP A 39 3.76 -5.57 4.99
CA ASP A 39 3.81 -4.29 5.70
C ASP A 39 3.05 -4.36 7.02
N TYR A 40 1.88 -4.99 7.01
CA TYR A 40 1.05 -5.16 8.21
C TYR A 40 1.77 -6.03 9.25
N LEU A 41 2.28 -7.20 8.84
CA LEU A 41 3.01 -8.10 9.74
C LEU A 41 4.28 -7.46 10.28
N PHE A 42 5.05 -6.77 9.44
CA PHE A 42 6.29 -6.12 9.84
C PHE A 42 6.04 -4.96 10.82
N SER A 43 4.98 -4.17 10.60
CA SER A 43 4.60 -3.06 11.51
C SER A 43 4.17 -3.54 12.90
N LYS A 44 3.78 -4.81 13.02
CA LYS A 44 3.47 -5.47 14.30
C LYS A 44 4.63 -6.28 14.87
N LEU A 45 5.80 -6.23 14.23
CA LEU A 45 6.97 -7.04 14.58
C LEU A 45 6.65 -8.55 14.63
N GLU A 46 5.79 -9.01 13.72
CA GLU A 46 5.46 -10.44 13.55
C GLU A 46 6.42 -11.16 12.59
N VAL A 47 7.10 -10.41 11.72
CA VAL A 47 8.14 -10.89 10.80
C VAL A 47 9.37 -9.99 10.90
N THR A 48 10.56 -10.53 10.63
CA THR A 48 11.81 -9.76 10.68
C THR A 48 11.99 -8.86 9.45
N TYR A 49 13.00 -7.97 9.48
CA TYR A 49 13.35 -7.15 8.32
C TYR A 49 13.77 -8.02 7.13
N GLU A 50 14.52 -9.08 7.40
CA GLU A 50 15.00 -10.04 6.43
C GLU A 50 13.85 -10.83 5.82
N ASP A 51 12.90 -11.31 6.64
CA ASP A 51 11.70 -12.01 6.16
C ASP A 51 10.87 -11.10 5.24
N TYR A 52 10.74 -9.81 5.58
CA TYR A 52 10.06 -8.83 4.73
C TYR A 52 10.81 -8.62 3.41
N LYS A 53 12.12 -8.38 3.46
CA LYS A 53 12.94 -8.13 2.26
C LYS A 53 12.95 -9.33 1.34
N GLU A 54 13.07 -10.54 1.87
CA GLU A 54 13.03 -11.78 1.08
C GLU A 54 11.66 -11.97 0.43
N ALA A 55 10.56 -11.76 1.17
CA ALA A 55 9.21 -11.89 0.62
C ALA A 55 8.86 -10.84 -0.44
N THR A 56 9.60 -9.73 -0.51
CA THR A 56 9.33 -8.61 -1.41
C THR A 56 10.43 -8.35 -2.44
N LYS A 57 11.49 -9.16 -2.51
CA LYS A 57 12.68 -8.93 -3.36
C LYS A 57 12.38 -8.82 -4.87
N ASP A 58 11.38 -9.57 -5.36
CA ASP A 58 10.97 -9.57 -6.77
C ASP A 58 9.83 -8.56 -7.06
N ILE A 59 9.42 -7.83 -6.02
CA ILE A 59 8.30 -6.88 -6.06
C ILE A 59 8.81 -5.45 -5.87
N ILE A 60 9.69 -5.22 -4.91
CA ILE A 60 10.25 -3.91 -4.57
C ILE A 60 11.68 -3.82 -5.12
N SER A 61 11.97 -2.76 -5.88
CA SER A 61 13.32 -2.44 -6.37
C SER A 61 14.27 -2.20 -5.20
N ASP A 62 15.53 -2.61 -5.32
CA ASP A 62 16.55 -2.33 -4.30
C ASP A 62 16.81 -0.84 -4.10
N SER A 63 16.49 -0.02 -5.11
CA SER A 63 16.55 1.45 -5.01
C SER A 63 15.44 2.06 -4.13
N CYS A 64 14.42 1.28 -3.76
CA CYS A 64 13.28 1.77 -2.97
C CYS A 64 13.59 1.68 -1.47
N SER A 65 13.82 2.84 -0.84
CA SER A 65 14.13 2.96 0.59
C SER A 65 12.89 3.00 1.50
N TYR A 66 11.71 2.60 0.99
CA TYR A 66 10.44 2.70 1.73
C TYR A 66 10.51 2.01 3.10
N ILE A 67 10.92 0.74 3.11
CA ILE A 67 10.94 -0.07 4.33
C ILE A 67 11.98 0.42 5.34
N GLU A 68 13.13 0.90 4.86
CA GLU A 68 14.21 1.43 5.68
C GLU A 68 13.76 2.69 6.43
N ASN A 69 13.03 3.57 5.75
CA ASN A 69 12.56 4.83 6.29
C ASN A 69 11.26 4.73 7.10
N LYS A 70 10.55 3.59 7.02
CA LYS A 70 9.27 3.37 7.69
C LYS A 70 9.44 3.44 9.21
N LEU A 71 8.71 4.34 9.86
CA LEU A 71 8.59 4.36 11.32
C LEU A 71 7.78 3.15 11.79
N ILE A 72 8.36 2.33 12.67
CA ILE A 72 7.71 1.14 13.23
C ILE A 72 7.02 1.48 14.54
N TYR A 73 7.73 2.15 15.44
CA TYR A 73 7.15 2.74 16.64
C TYR A 73 8.02 3.87 17.17
N GLY A 74 7.43 4.72 18.01
CA GLY A 74 8.14 5.77 18.70
C GLY A 74 7.59 6.02 20.09
N TYR A 75 8.41 6.52 20.99
CA TYR A 75 8.03 6.84 22.36
C TYR A 75 8.95 7.94 22.92
N THR A 76 8.52 8.54 24.03
CA THR A 76 9.35 9.49 24.78
C THR A 76 9.93 8.80 26.00
N ASP A 77 11.23 8.92 26.19
CA ASP A 77 11.96 8.42 27.36
C ASP A 77 12.79 9.55 27.96
N ASN A 78 12.52 9.91 29.22
CA ASN A 78 13.16 11.04 29.91
C ASN A 78 13.21 12.34 29.08
N GLY A 79 12.10 12.65 28.39
CA GLY A 79 11.98 13.84 27.54
C GLY A 79 12.61 13.73 26.15
N LYS A 80 13.32 12.63 25.84
CA LYS A 80 13.89 12.38 24.52
C LYS A 80 12.95 11.55 23.66
N LYS A 81 12.70 12.01 22.43
CA LYS A 81 11.97 11.23 21.41
C LYS A 81 12.87 10.08 20.91
N ILE A 82 12.36 8.87 20.98
CA ILE A 82 12.95 7.67 20.42
C ILE A 82 12.06 7.20 19.28
N GLU A 83 12.63 7.03 18.10
CA GLU A 83 11.98 6.49 16.91
C GLU A 83 12.73 5.23 16.50
N VAL A 84 12.01 4.15 16.25
CA VAL A 84 12.55 2.93 15.67
C VAL A 84 12.00 2.80 14.28
N ARG A 85 12.90 2.83 13.29
CA ARG A 85 12.61 2.68 11.86
C ARG A 85 12.95 1.27 11.39
N GLY A 86 12.46 0.90 10.22
CA GLY A 86 12.71 -0.43 9.67
C GLY A 86 14.21 -0.74 9.53
N ILE A 87 15.04 0.26 9.18
CA ILE A 87 16.49 0.07 9.08
C ILE A 87 17.14 -0.30 10.42
N ASP A 88 16.60 0.16 11.55
CA ASP A 88 17.14 -0.14 12.89
C ASP A 88 16.90 -1.61 13.28
N LEU A 89 16.05 -2.32 12.54
CA LEU A 89 15.72 -3.73 12.75
C LEU A 89 16.53 -4.69 11.86
N LYS A 90 17.32 -4.15 10.93
CA LYS A 90 18.11 -4.92 9.97
C LYS A 90 19.27 -5.64 10.66
N GLY A 91 19.42 -6.93 10.39
CA GLY A 91 20.52 -7.75 10.88
C GLY A 91 20.46 -8.08 12.37
N LEU A 92 19.36 -7.76 13.05
CA LEU A 92 19.19 -8.09 14.47
C LEU A 92 19.14 -9.60 14.67
N SER A 93 19.72 -10.05 15.77
CA SER A 93 19.49 -11.42 16.25
C SER A 93 18.02 -11.64 16.63
N LYS A 94 17.60 -12.90 16.72
CA LYS A 94 16.23 -13.25 17.15
C LYS A 94 15.94 -12.70 18.55
N GLU A 95 16.94 -12.72 19.43
CA GLU A 95 16.87 -12.22 20.79
C GLU A 95 16.68 -10.70 20.84
N GLU A 96 17.42 -9.95 20.02
CA GLU A 96 17.27 -8.49 19.91
C GLU A 96 15.92 -8.12 19.30
N PHE A 97 15.52 -8.77 18.22
CA PHE A 97 14.20 -8.56 17.62
C PHE A 97 13.06 -8.83 18.61
N LYS A 98 13.19 -9.87 19.45
CA LYS A 98 12.23 -10.16 20.52
C LYS A 98 12.14 -9.05 21.57
N LYS A 99 13.24 -8.36 21.88
CA LYS A 99 13.22 -7.18 22.78
C LYS A 99 12.42 -6.04 22.16
N HIS A 100 12.58 -5.77 20.87
CA HIS A 100 11.76 -4.78 20.16
C HIS A 100 10.27 -5.17 20.19
N LYS A 101 9.93 -6.44 19.94
CA LYS A 101 8.55 -6.94 20.04
C LYS A 101 7.97 -6.78 21.46
N GLN A 102 8.74 -7.08 22.49
CA GLN A 102 8.34 -6.86 23.88
C GLN A 102 8.08 -5.38 24.16
N LYS A 103 8.99 -4.50 23.74
CA LYS A 103 8.83 -3.05 23.92
C LYS A 103 7.59 -2.52 23.20
N TRP A 104 7.36 -2.97 21.97
CA TRP A 104 6.17 -2.62 21.20
C TRP A 104 4.89 -3.05 21.94
N ASN A 105 4.83 -4.29 22.44
CA ASN A 105 3.70 -4.79 23.23
C ASN A 105 3.48 -3.98 24.53
N GLU A 106 4.54 -3.57 25.21
CA GLU A 106 4.45 -2.69 26.38
C GLU A 106 3.83 -1.33 26.02
N LEU A 107 4.26 -0.73 24.91
CA LEU A 107 3.71 0.55 24.44
C LEU A 107 2.23 0.42 24.07
N VAL A 108 1.86 -0.63 23.34
CA VAL A 108 0.47 -0.96 22.98
C VAL A 108 -0.40 -1.04 24.24
N LYS A 109 0.05 -1.77 25.27
CA LYS A 109 -0.66 -1.87 26.55
C LYS A 109 -0.71 -0.53 27.30
N LYS A 110 0.43 0.16 27.40
CA LYS A 110 0.55 1.44 28.12
C LYS A 110 -0.40 2.51 27.58
N PHE A 111 -0.56 2.55 26.26
CA PHE A 111 -1.45 3.51 25.58
C PHE A 111 -2.85 2.93 25.32
N ASN A 112 -3.16 1.75 25.84
CA ASN A 112 -4.43 1.05 25.66
C ASN A 112 -4.86 0.98 24.17
N LEU A 113 -3.90 0.73 23.29
CA LEU A 113 -4.13 0.61 21.86
C LEU A 113 -4.72 -0.76 21.57
N LYS A 114 -6.00 -0.81 21.17
CA LYS A 114 -6.70 -2.07 20.85
C LYS A 114 -6.38 -2.58 19.44
N LEU A 115 -5.10 -2.62 19.08
CA LEU A 115 -4.67 -2.89 17.70
C LEU A 115 -5.14 -4.24 17.15
N ASP A 116 -5.45 -5.19 18.05
CA ASP A 116 -5.93 -6.52 17.68
C ASP A 116 -7.44 -6.63 17.45
N ASP A 117 -8.24 -5.70 17.98
CA ASP A 117 -9.69 -5.67 17.78
C ASP A 117 -10.08 -4.91 16.50
N ASP A 118 -9.09 -4.32 15.83
CA ASP A 118 -9.32 -3.44 14.70
C ASP A 118 -9.62 -4.22 13.43
N LYS A 119 -10.69 -3.83 12.75
CA LYS A 119 -10.98 -4.31 11.41
C LYS A 119 -10.14 -3.53 10.41
N VAL A 120 -9.26 -4.22 9.70
CA VAL A 120 -8.42 -3.62 8.66
C VAL A 120 -8.85 -4.14 7.30
N THR A 121 -9.46 -3.27 6.50
CA THR A 121 -9.84 -3.56 5.11
C THR A 121 -8.88 -2.84 4.17
N ILE A 122 -8.37 -3.54 3.17
CA ILE A 122 -7.51 -2.96 2.12
C ILE A 122 -8.18 -3.13 0.77
N ARG A 123 -8.18 -2.05 -0.01
CA ARG A 123 -8.61 -2.01 -1.40
C ARG A 123 -7.44 -1.63 -2.29
N ILE A 124 -7.29 -2.29 -3.43
CA ILE A 124 -6.18 -2.07 -4.36
C ILE A 124 -6.75 -1.84 -5.76
N SER A 125 -6.23 -0.81 -6.43
CA SER A 125 -6.63 -0.43 -7.78
C SER A 125 -6.00 -1.31 -8.86
N GLY A 126 -6.50 -1.17 -10.08
CA GLY A 126 -5.73 -1.55 -11.27
C GLY A 126 -4.52 -0.64 -11.46
N SER A 127 -3.79 -0.83 -12.57
CA SER A 127 -2.66 0.03 -12.92
C SER A 127 -3.11 1.21 -13.78
N TYR A 128 -2.44 2.35 -13.60
CA TYR A 128 -2.67 3.58 -14.34
C TYR A 128 -1.37 4.03 -14.99
N ASP A 129 -1.44 4.50 -16.23
CA ASP A 129 -0.29 5.09 -16.89
C ASP A 129 0.14 6.37 -16.17
N ALA A 130 1.43 6.47 -15.89
CA ALA A 130 2.04 7.64 -15.30
C ALA A 130 2.83 8.38 -16.40
N ASN A 131 2.22 9.41 -16.98
CA ASN A 131 2.89 10.26 -17.96
C ASN A 131 3.92 11.17 -17.28
N VAL A 132 5.13 10.66 -17.04
CA VAL A 132 6.24 11.40 -16.44
C VAL A 132 7.51 11.17 -17.24
N ASN A 133 8.07 12.24 -17.81
CA ASN A 133 9.41 12.29 -18.41
C ASN A 133 9.70 11.13 -19.41
N ASP A 134 8.74 10.79 -20.26
CA ASP A 134 8.84 9.73 -21.28
C ASP A 134 9.22 8.34 -20.75
N LYS A 135 9.05 8.11 -19.45
CA LYS A 135 9.25 6.79 -18.83
C LYS A 135 7.92 6.05 -18.72
N ASP A 136 7.96 4.75 -19.05
CA ASP A 136 6.81 3.86 -18.88
C ASP A 136 6.67 3.49 -17.40
N TYR A 137 6.01 4.39 -16.66
CA TYR A 137 5.65 4.19 -15.27
C TYR A 137 4.19 3.75 -15.15
N LYS A 138 3.92 2.89 -14.17
CA LYS A 138 2.56 2.56 -13.76
C LYS A 138 2.33 2.97 -12.31
N TYR A 139 1.17 3.55 -12.03
CA TYR A 139 0.69 3.75 -10.67
C TYR A 139 -0.30 2.68 -10.29
N VAL A 140 -0.14 2.12 -9.09
CA VAL A 140 -1.19 1.36 -8.41
C VAL A 140 -1.46 2.03 -7.08
N TYR A 141 -2.71 2.10 -6.68
CA TYR A 141 -3.16 2.76 -5.48
C TYR A 141 -3.72 1.75 -4.50
N SER A 142 -3.47 1.96 -3.21
CA SER A 142 -4.16 1.24 -2.16
C SER A 142 -4.88 2.20 -1.21
N GLN A 143 -5.98 1.72 -0.65
CA GLN A 143 -6.68 2.35 0.45
C GLN A 143 -6.85 1.32 1.56
N GLN A 144 -6.19 1.57 2.68
CA GLN A 144 -6.36 0.83 3.91
C GLN A 144 -7.28 1.62 4.84
N ILE A 145 -8.38 1.00 5.24
CA ILE A 145 -9.32 1.51 6.24
C ILE A 145 -9.18 0.63 7.47
N ARG A 146 -8.77 1.25 8.57
CA ARG A 146 -8.67 0.64 9.88
C ARG A 146 -9.74 1.22 10.79
N GLU A 147 -10.71 0.39 11.15
CA GLU A 147 -11.80 0.74 12.05
C GLU A 147 -11.46 0.22 13.44
N SER A 148 -11.27 1.15 14.37
CA SER A 148 -10.97 0.86 15.76
C SER A 148 -12.24 0.46 16.49
N ASN A 149 -12.18 -0.63 17.25
CA ASN A 149 -13.26 -1.03 18.17
C ASN A 149 -13.08 -0.34 19.54
N ASP A 150 -12.90 0.98 19.50
CA ASP A 150 -12.83 1.84 20.67
C ASP A 150 -14.16 2.55 20.92
N LYS A 151 -14.28 3.21 22.07
CA LYS A 151 -15.49 3.96 22.43
C LYS A 151 -15.73 5.19 21.54
N GLU A 152 -14.76 5.55 20.70
CA GLU A 152 -14.76 6.77 19.88
C GLU A 152 -14.97 6.47 18.40
N ASN A 153 -15.17 5.19 18.03
CA ASN A 153 -15.27 4.69 16.67
C ASN A 153 -14.18 5.28 15.76
N SER A 154 -12.93 5.30 16.23
CA SER A 154 -11.83 5.89 15.47
C SER A 154 -11.61 5.15 14.15
N VAL A 155 -11.46 5.89 13.05
CA VAL A 155 -11.15 5.35 11.73
C VAL A 155 -9.85 5.96 11.24
N TYR A 156 -8.88 5.13 10.91
CA TYR A 156 -7.64 5.54 10.25
C TYR A 156 -7.70 5.12 8.79
N ILE A 157 -7.41 6.06 7.90
CA ILE A 157 -7.41 5.84 6.46
C ILE A 157 -6.00 6.13 5.96
N ILE A 158 -5.39 5.13 5.35
CA ILE A 158 -4.06 5.21 4.75
C ILE A 158 -4.24 4.98 3.26
N ASN A 159 -3.97 6.00 2.46
CA ASN A 159 -3.88 5.84 1.01
C ASN A 159 -2.41 5.77 0.60
N LYS A 160 -2.05 4.80 -0.23
CA LYS A 160 -0.72 4.70 -0.81
C LYS A 160 -0.75 4.76 -2.33
N ARG A 161 0.31 5.30 -2.91
CA ARG A 161 0.61 5.21 -4.35
C ARG A 161 1.92 4.44 -4.52
N TYR A 162 1.83 3.35 -5.27
CA TYR A 162 2.95 2.51 -5.69
C TYR A 162 3.36 2.92 -7.10
N THR A 163 4.61 3.32 -7.27
CA THR A 163 5.18 3.62 -8.59
C THR A 163 5.96 2.41 -9.07
N PHE A 164 5.50 1.82 -10.16
CA PHE A 164 6.15 0.70 -10.82
C PHE A 164 6.97 1.20 -12.01
N GLU A 165 8.19 0.66 -12.13
CA GLU A 165 9.06 0.80 -13.29
C GLU A 165 9.33 -0.60 -13.85
N LYS A 166 9.40 -0.72 -15.17
CA LYS A 166 9.83 -1.96 -15.80
C LYS A 166 11.35 -2.05 -15.71
N GLN A 167 11.84 -3.06 -14.99
CA GLN A 167 13.25 -3.39 -14.86
C GLN A 167 13.46 -4.79 -15.44
N ASP A 168 14.25 -4.86 -16.50
CA ASP A 168 14.39 -6.03 -17.37
C ASP A 168 12.99 -6.50 -17.86
N ASP A 169 12.59 -7.72 -17.53
CA ASP A 169 11.30 -8.31 -17.88
C ASP A 169 10.25 -8.24 -16.76
N SER A 170 10.52 -7.49 -15.69
CA SER A 170 9.65 -7.44 -14.51
C SER A 170 9.28 -6.01 -14.09
N TRP A 171 8.03 -5.80 -13.70
CA TRP A 171 7.60 -4.56 -13.07
C TRP A 171 7.94 -4.59 -11.58
N LYS A 172 8.73 -3.62 -11.12
CA LYS A 172 9.12 -3.47 -9.70
C LYS A 172 8.71 -2.11 -9.15
N ILE A 173 8.36 -2.09 -7.87
CA ILE A 173 8.01 -0.88 -7.14
C ILE A 173 9.30 -0.11 -6.83
N ILE A 174 9.42 1.08 -7.39
CA ILE A 174 10.57 1.98 -7.16
C ILE A 174 10.28 3.06 -6.12
N ASN A 175 8.99 3.33 -5.85
CA ASN A 175 8.58 4.30 -4.84
C ASN A 175 7.20 3.94 -4.25
N ILE A 176 7.03 4.25 -2.97
CA ILE A 176 5.76 4.11 -2.25
C ILE A 176 5.51 5.42 -1.48
N ASP A 177 4.53 6.19 -1.94
CA ASP A 177 4.09 7.37 -1.22
C ASP A 177 2.86 7.03 -0.37
N SER A 178 2.80 7.53 0.86
CA SER A 178 1.65 7.33 1.74
C SER A 178 1.05 8.65 2.21
N TYR A 179 -0.26 8.69 2.33
CA TYR A 179 -1.01 9.77 2.98
C TYR A 179 -1.94 9.16 4.02
N ILE A 180 -1.89 9.67 5.25
CA ILE A 180 -2.65 9.16 6.39
C ILE A 180 -3.60 10.25 6.86
N SER A 181 -4.83 9.87 7.15
CA SER A 181 -5.80 10.71 7.85
C SER A 181 -6.56 9.89 8.87
N SER A 182 -7.09 10.55 9.90
CA SER A 182 -7.88 9.93 10.95
C SER A 182 -9.19 10.66 11.15
N TYR A 183 -10.23 9.91 11.50
CA TYR A 183 -11.53 10.38 11.97
C TYR A 183 -11.78 9.77 13.36
N SER A 184 -12.42 10.50 14.27
CA SER A 184 -13.05 9.90 15.46
C SER A 184 -14.30 10.69 15.80
N ASP A 185 -15.26 10.04 16.47
CA ASP A 185 -16.51 10.70 16.87
C ASP A 185 -16.28 11.84 17.88
N LYS A 186 -15.17 11.82 18.61
CA LYS A 186 -14.75 12.93 19.49
C LYS A 186 -14.14 14.11 18.71
N LEU A 187 -13.58 13.87 17.52
CA LEU A 187 -12.96 14.88 16.66
C LEU A 187 -13.93 15.46 15.61
N LYS A 188 -15.25 15.31 15.82
CA LYS A 188 -16.31 15.89 14.97
C LYS A 188 -16.19 17.41 14.75
N GLU A 189 -15.34 18.10 15.51
CA GLU A 189 -14.97 19.50 15.28
C GLU A 189 -14.36 19.74 13.88
N SER A 190 -13.84 18.71 13.19
CA SER A 190 -13.36 18.82 11.81
C SER A 190 -14.45 18.93 10.73
N GLY A 191 -15.73 18.70 11.09
CA GLY A 191 -16.89 18.90 10.22
C GLY A 191 -17.04 17.93 9.05
N LEU A 192 -16.15 16.95 8.88
CA LEU A 192 -16.22 15.97 7.79
C LEU A 192 -16.66 14.60 8.32
N SER A 193 -17.69 14.03 7.70
CA SER A 193 -18.06 12.63 7.88
C SER A 193 -16.97 11.69 7.35
N LYS A 194 -16.99 10.42 7.77
CA LYS A 194 -16.11 9.36 7.25
C LYS A 194 -16.06 9.33 5.71
N ASN A 195 -17.21 9.49 5.05
CA ASN A 195 -17.30 9.44 3.59
C ASN A 195 -16.71 10.69 2.92
N GLU A 196 -16.86 11.86 3.54
CA GLU A 196 -16.23 13.10 3.06
C GLU A 196 -14.72 13.10 3.29
N LEU A 197 -14.25 12.47 4.36
CA LEU A 197 -12.81 12.25 4.56
C LEU A 197 -12.25 11.39 3.43
N ILE A 198 -12.89 10.24 3.17
CA ILE A 198 -12.50 9.32 2.08
C ILE A 198 -12.42 10.03 0.73
N SER A 199 -13.40 10.88 0.40
CA SER A 199 -13.44 11.57 -0.90
C SER A 199 -12.38 12.65 -1.07
N LYS A 200 -11.85 13.21 0.02
CA LYS A 200 -10.79 14.23 0.01
C LYS A 200 -9.37 13.68 0.18
N MET A 201 -9.23 12.36 0.38
CA MET A 201 -7.91 11.76 0.59
C MET A 201 -7.03 11.91 -0.64
N LYS A 202 -5.77 12.31 -0.42
CA LYS A 202 -4.73 12.22 -1.45
C LYS A 202 -4.66 10.79 -1.99
N TYR A 203 -4.44 10.65 -3.28
CA TYR A 203 -4.44 9.37 -4.00
C TYR A 203 -5.82 8.67 -4.09
N GLY A 204 -6.92 9.34 -3.74
CA GLY A 204 -8.27 8.91 -4.10
C GLY A 204 -8.62 9.16 -5.57
N THR A 205 -7.79 9.93 -6.28
CA THR A 205 -7.97 10.26 -7.70
C THR A 205 -6.67 10.11 -8.49
N HIS A 206 -6.81 9.79 -9.78
CA HIS A 206 -5.76 9.81 -10.79
C HIS A 206 -6.26 10.64 -11.99
N ASN A 207 -5.51 11.67 -12.40
CA ASN A 207 -5.91 12.61 -13.46
C ASN A 207 -7.36 13.13 -13.30
N ASN A 208 -7.71 13.57 -12.09
CA ASN A 208 -9.04 14.07 -11.70
C ASN A 208 -10.20 13.05 -11.80
N LYS A 209 -9.91 11.77 -12.05
CA LYS A 209 -10.90 10.68 -11.99
C LYS A 209 -10.73 9.88 -10.71
N ALA A 210 -11.82 9.40 -10.13
CA ALA A 210 -11.77 8.53 -8.96
C ALA A 210 -10.98 7.26 -9.28
N VAL A 211 -10.15 6.81 -8.33
CA VAL A 211 -9.44 5.55 -8.43
C VAL A 211 -10.45 4.40 -8.30
N GLU A 212 -10.47 3.52 -9.31
CA GLU A 212 -11.23 2.26 -9.29
C GLU A 212 -10.44 1.15 -8.59
N TYR A 213 -11.06 0.53 -7.58
CA TYR A 213 -10.50 -0.60 -6.83
C TYR A 213 -11.00 -1.91 -7.39
N ILE A 214 -10.08 -2.79 -7.79
CA ILE A 214 -10.37 -4.08 -8.43
C ILE A 214 -10.13 -5.29 -7.50
N LEU A 215 -9.49 -5.05 -6.36
CA LEU A 215 -9.20 -6.06 -5.34
C LEU A 215 -9.55 -5.49 -3.95
N SER A 216 -10.15 -6.31 -3.09
CA SER A 216 -10.45 -5.94 -1.70
C SER A 216 -10.26 -7.16 -0.79
N PHE A 217 -9.64 -6.97 0.37
CA PHE A 217 -9.42 -8.03 1.35
C PHE A 217 -9.30 -7.45 2.77
N ALA A 218 -9.43 -8.30 3.78
CA ALA A 218 -9.21 -7.95 5.19
C ALA A 218 -7.91 -8.60 5.69
N LEU A 219 -7.18 -7.90 6.56
CA LEU A 219 -5.93 -8.41 7.17
C LEU A 219 -6.16 -9.20 8.48
N LYS A 220 -7.43 -9.35 8.89
CA LYS A 220 -7.90 -10.27 9.92
C LYS A 220 -9.30 -10.78 9.54
N GLU A 221 -9.49 -12.10 9.66
CA GLU A 221 -10.78 -12.76 9.91
C GLU A 221 -10.81 -13.20 11.38
#